data_AF-A0A950G570-F1
#
_entry.id   AF-A0A950G570-F1
#
_cell.length_a   1.000
_cell.length_b   1.000
_cell.length_c   1.000
_cell.angle_alpha   90.00
_cell.angle_beta   90.00
_cell.angle_gamma   90.00
#
_symmetry.space_group_name_H-M   'P 1'
#
loop_
_entity.id
_entity.type
_entity.pdbx_description
1 polymer ?
#
loop_
_entity_poly.entity_id
_entity_poly.type
_entity_poly.pdbx_seq_one_letter_code
_entity_poly.pdbx_strand_id
1 'polypeptide(L)'
;MQANLLLRFGNYISRKPNFLLASVISFGIPVAITEAVLLSEAPPIIIGLAALGGLGCGYVWGLCMWNLMFREIFARRAEREQR
;
A
#
# COMPACT_ATOMS: atom_id res chain seq x y z
N MET A 1 -4.67 3.24 27.35
CA MET A 1 -5.23 3.95 26.18
C MET A 1 -4.66 3.50 24.82
N GLN A 2 -3.43 2.98 24.71
CA GLN A 2 -2.82 2.59 23.42
C GLN A 2 -3.48 1.40 22.68
N ALA A 3 -4.08 0.43 23.38
CA ALA A 3 -4.76 -0.70 22.75
C ALA A 3 -5.90 -0.27 21.80
N ASN A 4 -6.54 0.88 22.07
CA ASN A 4 -7.65 1.38 21.26
C ASN A 4 -7.17 1.99 19.92
N LEU A 5 -5.94 2.49 19.86
CA LEU A 5 -5.35 3.05 18.64
C LEU A 5 -4.96 1.94 17.65
N LEU A 6 -4.29 0.89 18.11
CA LEU A 6 -3.92 -0.25 17.27
C LEU A 6 -5.14 -0.96 16.69
N LEU A 7 -6.19 -1.14 17.49
CA LEU A 7 -7.47 -1.70 17.02
C LEU A 7 -8.17 -0.78 16.01
N ARG A 8 -8.12 0.55 16.20
CA ARG A 8 -8.63 1.52 15.23
C ARG A 8 -7.84 1.51 13.93
N PHE A 9 -6.51 1.46 13.98
CA PHE A 9 -5.66 1.38 12.78
C PHE A 9 -5.89 0.06 12.03
N GLY A 10 -6.00 -1.06 12.76
CA GLY A 10 -6.34 -2.35 12.15
C GLY A 10 -7.69 -2.34 11.45
N ASN A 11 -8.73 -1.77 12.07
CA ASN A 11 -10.04 -1.60 11.43
C ASN A 11 -10.05 -0.60 10.28
N TYR A 12 -9.20 0.43 10.34
CA TYR A 12 -9.05 1.41 9.27
C TYR A 12 -8.41 0.78 8.03
N ILE A 13 -7.31 0.03 8.22
CA ILE A 13 -6.55 -0.67 7.18
C ILE A 13 -7.33 -1.88 6.64
N SER A 14 -8.24 -2.47 7.43
CA SER A 14 -9.19 -3.51 7.00
C SER A 14 -10.17 -3.06 5.90
N ARG A 15 -10.23 -1.77 5.56
CA ARG A 15 -10.95 -1.31 4.38
C ARG A 15 -10.00 -1.20 3.19
N LYS A 16 -10.31 -1.93 2.11
CA LYS A 16 -9.55 -1.93 0.84
C LYS A 16 -9.06 -0.54 0.39
N PRO A 17 -9.90 0.52 0.30
CA PRO A 17 -9.43 1.84 -0.14
C PRO A 17 -8.38 2.46 0.79
N ASN A 18 -8.51 2.25 2.10
CA ASN A 18 -7.57 2.78 3.09
C ASN A 18 -6.25 2.01 3.09
N PHE A 19 -6.30 0.68 2.89
CA PHE A 19 -5.10 -0.13 2.69
C PHE A 19 -4.32 0.33 1.46
N LEU A 20 -5.03 0.55 0.34
CA LEU A 20 -4.41 1.02 -0.89
C LEU A 20 -3.79 2.40 -0.74
N LEU A 21 -4.49 3.32 -0.06
CA LEU A 21 -3.94 4.63 0.29
C LEU A 21 -2.67 4.50 1.12
N ALA A 22 -2.70 3.69 2.19
CA ALA A 22 -1.53 3.43 3.03
C ALA A 22 -0.37 2.82 2.23
N SER A 23 -0.64 1.89 1.32
CA SER A 23 0.37 1.31 0.43
C SER A 23 0.99 2.34 -0.51
N VAL A 24 0.18 3.19 -1.16
CA VAL A 24 0.68 4.26 -2.04
C VAL A 24 1.53 5.25 -1.25
N ILE A 25 1.13 5.60 -0.03
CA ILE A 25 1.90 6.52 0.82
C ILE A 25 3.22 5.87 1.29
N SER A 26 3.20 4.60 1.70
CA SER A 26 4.37 3.93 2.25
C SER A 26 5.36 3.41 1.20
N PHE A 27 4.89 3.10 -0.02
CA PHE A 27 5.72 2.55 -1.09
C PHE A 27 5.75 3.43 -2.33
N GLY A 28 4.60 3.96 -2.77
CA GLY A 28 4.51 4.79 -3.96
C GLY A 28 5.22 6.14 -3.83
N ILE A 29 5.04 6.85 -2.71
CA ILE A 29 5.69 8.15 -2.47
C ILE A 29 7.22 8.00 -2.38
N PRO A 30 7.79 7.08 -1.57
CA PRO A 30 9.23 6.89 -1.55
C PRO A 30 9.82 6.53 -2.91
N VAL A 31 9.16 5.66 -3.68
CA VAL A 31 9.60 5.31 -5.04
C VAL A 31 9.58 6.53 -5.96
N ALA A 32 8.49 7.30 -5.96
CA ALA A 32 8.39 8.53 -6.76
C ALA A 32 9.45 9.58 -6.36
N ILE A 33 9.78 9.70 -5.07
CA ILE A 33 10.85 10.57 -4.59
C ILE A 33 12.21 10.06 -5.08
N THR A 34 12.50 8.77 -4.95
CA THR A 34 13.75 8.17 -5.43
C THR A 34 13.92 8.36 -6.93
N GLU A 35 12.85 8.14 -7.71
CA GLU A 35 12.86 8.39 -9.16
C GLU A 35 13.09 9.86 -9.49
N ALA A 36 12.45 10.79 -8.79
CA ALA A 36 12.65 12.23 -9.00
C ALA A 36 14.09 12.67 -8.68
N VAL A 37 14.72 12.08 -7.65
CA VAL A 37 16.12 12.34 -7.31
C VAL A 37 17.05 11.79 -8.39
N LEU A 38 16.84 10.55 -8.84
CA LEU A 38 17.64 9.91 -9.87
C LEU A 38 17.50 10.59 -11.24
N LEU A 39 16.33 11.15 -11.55
CA LEU A 39 16.02 11.82 -12.81
C LEU A 39 16.07 13.35 -12.71
N SER A 40 16.79 13.89 -11.72
CA SER A 40 16.85 15.34 -11.45
C SER A 40 17.37 16.18 -12.63
N GLU A 41 18.16 15.60 -13.54
CA GLU A 41 18.65 16.26 -14.76
C GLU A 41 17.72 16.08 -15.97
N ALA A 42 16.67 15.27 -15.84
CA ALA A 42 15.75 14.99 -16.92
C ALA A 42 14.72 16.13 -17.10
N PRO A 43 14.13 16.26 -18.31
CA PRO A 43 12.99 17.12 -18.54
C PRO A 43 11.86 16.89 -17.52
N PRO A 44 11.18 17.95 -17.05
CA PRO A 44 10.14 17.84 -16.01
C PRO A 44 8.97 16.93 -16.40
N ILE A 45 8.71 16.75 -17.70
CA ILE A 45 7.73 15.77 -18.20
C ILE A 45 8.14 14.33 -17.86
N ILE A 46 9.43 13.99 -17.97
CA ILE A 46 9.95 12.65 -17.66
C ILE A 46 9.89 12.41 -16.16
N ILE A 47 10.24 13.40 -15.34
CA ILE A 47 10.09 13.34 -13.88
C ILE A 47 8.62 13.15 -13.49
N GLY A 48 7.70 13.87 -14.14
CA GLY A 48 6.27 13.73 -13.92
C GLY A 48 5.74 12.34 -14.29
N LEU A 49 6.18 11.79 -15.43
CA LEU A 49 5.82 10.44 -15.85
C LEU A 49 6.39 9.36 -14.92
N ALA A 50 7.64 9.52 -14.46
CA ALA A 50 8.24 8.65 -13.48
C ALA A 50 7.44 8.67 -12.17
N ALA A 51 7.15 9.85 -11.62
CA ALA A 51 6.35 10.00 -10.41
C ALA A 51 4.97 9.32 -10.51
N LEU A 52 4.29 9.41 -11.67
CA LEU A 52 3.05 8.65 -11.92
C LEU A 52 3.28 7.14 -11.95
N GLY A 53 4.39 6.68 -12.51
CA GLY A 53 4.86 5.30 -12.46
C GLY A 53 5.08 4.80 -11.05
N GLY A 54 5.80 5.56 -10.21
CA GLY A 54 6.04 5.24 -8.80
C GLY A 54 4.75 5.13 -7.98
N LEU A 55 3.82 6.08 -8.16
CA LEU A 55 2.49 6.02 -7.52
C LEU A 55 1.68 4.81 -8.00
N GLY A 56 1.73 4.51 -9.31
CA GLY A 56 1.09 3.33 -9.89
C GLY A 56 1.67 2.02 -9.34
N CYS A 57 2.99 1.94 -9.18
CA CYS A 57 3.69 0.81 -8.60
C CYS A 57 3.23 0.58 -7.13
N GLY A 58 3.15 1.64 -6.33
CA GLY A 58 2.63 1.57 -4.96
C GLY A 58 1.16 1.10 -4.87
N TYR A 59 0.34 1.46 -5.86
CA TYR A 59 -1.06 1.01 -5.95
C TYR A 59 -1.16 -0.48 -6.32
N VAL A 60 -0.41 -0.93 -7.33
CA VAL A 60 -0.36 -2.34 -7.75
C VAL A 60 0.18 -3.23 -6.62
N TRP A 61 1.25 -2.79 -5.95
CA TRP A 61 1.77 -3.47 -4.77
C TRP A 61 0.71 -3.61 -3.67
N GLY A 62 -0.04 -2.53 -3.43
CA GLY A 62 -1.15 -2.53 -2.49
C GLY A 62 -2.25 -3.51 -2.85
N LEU A 63 -2.60 -3.64 -4.14
CA LEU A 63 -3.58 -4.63 -4.61
C LEU A 63 -3.09 -6.06 -4.38
N CYS A 64 -1.82 -6.35 -4.69
CA CYS A 64 -1.21 -7.65 -4.48
C CYS A 64 -1.21 -8.04 -3.00
N MET A 65 -0.74 -7.16 -2.13
CA MET A 65 -0.70 -7.42 -0.68
C MET A 65 -2.09 -7.50 -0.06
N TRP A 66 -3.04 -6.68 -0.52
CA TRP A 66 -4.43 -6.79 -0.11
C TRP A 66 -4.98 -8.19 -0.40
N ASN A 67 -4.76 -8.70 -1.61
CA ASN A 67 -5.25 -10.01 -2.01
C ASN A 67 -4.59 -11.14 -1.20
N LEU A 68 -3.28 -11.06 -0.94
CA LEU A 68 -2.56 -12.03 -0.10
C LEU A 68 -3.10 -12.03 1.34
N MET A 69 -3.22 -10.86 1.97
CA MET A 69 -3.76 -10.77 3.32
C MET A 69 -5.19 -11.28 3.39
N PHE A 70 -6.04 -10.95 2.40
CA PHE A 70 -7.43 -11.41 2.38
C PHE A 70 -7.48 -12.94 2.32
N ARG A 71 -6.70 -13.58 1.43
CA ARG A 71 -6.62 -15.05 1.36
C ARG A 71 -6.18 -15.66 2.69
N GLU A 72 -5.20 -15.07 3.35
CA GLU A 72 -4.69 -15.59 4.62
C GLU A 72 -5.67 -15.39 5.78
N ILE A 73 -6.38 -14.27 5.84
CA ILE A 73 -7.43 -14.01 6.85
C ILE A 73 -8.59 -15.00 6.69
N PHE A 74 -9.02 -15.28 5.45
CA PHE A 74 -10.09 -16.24 5.19
C PHE A 74 -9.66 -17.68 5.49
N ALA A 75 -8.42 -18.05 5.14
CA ALA A 75 -7.87 -19.35 5.51
C ALA A 75 -7.85 -19.56 7.03
N ARG A 76 -7.36 -18.56 7.79
CA ARG A 76 -7.33 -18.61 9.26
C ARG A 76 -8.71 -18.60 9.92
N ARG A 77 -9.74 -18.08 9.25
CA ARG A 77 -11.14 -18.15 9.74
C ARG A 77 -11.74 -19.53 9.52
N ALA A 78 -11.53 -20.12 8.33
CA ALA A 78 -11.99 -21.47 8.02
C ALA A 78 -11.39 -22.51 8.98
N GLU A 79 -10.12 -22.36 9.36
CA GLU A 79 -9.47 -23.25 10.35
C GLU A 79 -10.04 -23.12 11.77
N ARG A 80 -10.60 -21.96 12.16
CA ARG A 80 -11.20 -21.76 13.48
C ARG A 80 -12.62 -22.29 13.59
N GLU A 81 -13.37 -22.36 12.50
CA GLU A 81 -14.72 -22.95 12.48
C GLU A 81 -14.71 -24.48 12.50
N GLN A 82 -13.56 -25.11 12.23
CA GLN A 82 -13.38 -26.56 12.32
C GLN A 82 -12.89 -27.06 13.69
N ARG A 83 -12.64 -26.17 14.65
CA ARG A 83 -12.28 -26.50 16.04
C ARG A 83 -13.42 -26.17 16.99
#